data_AF-A8T7R5-F1
#
_entry.id   AF-A8T7R5-F1
#
_cell.length_a   1.000
_cell.length_b   1.000
_cell.length_c   1.000
_cell.angle_alpha   90.00
_cell.angle_beta   90.00
_cell.angle_gamma   90.00
#
_symmetry.space_group_name_H-M   'P 1'
#
loop_
_entity.id
_entity.type
_entity.pdbx_description
1 polymer ?
#
loop_
_entity_poly.entity_id
_entity_poly.type
_entity_poly.pdbx_seq_one_letter_code
_entity_poly.pdbx_strand_id
1 'polypeptide(L)'
;MAYQQSIDFSGKLAREIISKERIMKKATLGLALTLLAGCVATTEELAHTGDWYQIGYQDGVTGHTSRSVKELNQLGHATQGDYDQGYLDGVTEYCNPDFAYQIGLSGQYYEGVCEGTSQAQKFRMEWQRGWNEYSNQIVLLLRILPFLLNP
;
A
#
# COMPACT_ATOMS: atom_id res chain seq x y z
N MET A 1 -62.47 16.42 -17.80
CA MET A 1 -61.88 16.28 -16.44
C MET A 1 -61.20 14.92 -16.22
N ALA A 2 -61.75 13.80 -16.72
CA ALA A 2 -61.14 12.46 -16.57
C ALA A 2 -59.75 12.27 -17.22
N TYR A 3 -59.48 12.91 -18.37
CA TYR A 3 -58.21 12.80 -19.11
C TYR A 3 -57.00 13.40 -18.36
N GLN A 4 -57.21 14.45 -17.58
CA GLN A 4 -56.14 15.08 -16.79
C GLN A 4 -55.69 14.17 -15.64
N GLN A 5 -56.63 13.39 -15.08
CA GLN A 5 -56.41 12.50 -13.95
C GLN A 5 -55.60 11.25 -14.34
N SER A 6 -55.79 10.74 -15.57
CA SER A 6 -54.98 9.64 -16.13
C SER A 6 -53.52 10.02 -16.42
N ILE A 7 -53.26 11.28 -16.82
CA ILE A 7 -51.90 11.79 -17.07
C ILE A 7 -51.16 11.96 -15.74
N ASP A 8 -51.81 12.50 -14.71
CA ASP A 8 -51.21 12.67 -13.39
C ASP A 8 -50.91 11.33 -12.69
N PHE A 9 -51.78 10.33 -12.86
CA PHE A 9 -51.55 8.97 -12.37
C PHE A 9 -50.33 8.32 -13.04
N SER A 10 -50.20 8.44 -14.37
CA SER A 10 -49.05 7.93 -15.13
C SER A 10 -47.75 8.64 -14.72
N GLY A 11 -47.79 9.95 -14.50
CA GLY A 11 -46.64 10.73 -14.02
C GLY A 11 -46.23 10.40 -12.58
N LYS A 12 -47.19 10.08 -11.70
CA LYS A 12 -46.91 9.64 -10.32
C LYS A 12 -46.25 8.26 -10.29
N LEU A 13 -46.74 7.32 -11.11
CA LEU A 13 -46.16 5.98 -11.24
C LEU A 13 -44.72 6.03 -11.77
N ALA A 14 -44.46 6.83 -12.81
CA ALA A 14 -43.12 7.01 -13.38
C ALA A 14 -42.13 7.63 -12.36
N ARG A 15 -42.58 8.61 -11.56
CA ARG A 15 -41.75 9.23 -10.50
C ARG A 15 -41.40 8.25 -9.39
N GLU A 16 -42.32 7.36 -9.00
CA GLU A 16 -42.05 6.31 -8.00
C GLU A 16 -41.05 5.26 -8.49
N ILE A 17 -41.16 4.82 -9.76
CA ILE A 17 -40.23 3.85 -10.35
C ILE A 17 -38.81 4.44 -10.42
N ILE A 18 -38.66 5.67 -10.93
CA ILE A 18 -37.36 6.37 -11.02
C ILE A 18 -36.76 6.63 -9.63
N SER A 19 -37.60 6.96 -8.64
CA SER A 19 -37.19 7.12 -7.24
C SER A 19 -36.64 5.82 -6.65
N LYS A 20 -37.36 4.70 -6.83
CA LYS A 20 -36.94 3.37 -6.36
C LYS A 20 -35.64 2.90 -7.02
N GLU A 21 -35.46 3.12 -8.33
CA GLU A 21 -34.19 2.81 -9.00
C GLU A 21 -33.02 3.65 -8.48
N ARG A 22 -33.23 4.95 -8.23
CA ARG A 22 -32.20 5.80 -7.62
C ARG A 22 -31.87 5.36 -6.20
N ILE A 23 -32.86 4.96 -5.40
CA ILE A 23 -32.64 4.45 -4.04
C ILE A 23 -31.87 3.13 -4.09
N MET A 24 -32.22 2.22 -5.00
CA MET A 24 -31.57 0.91 -5.13
C MET A 24 -30.11 1.05 -5.60
N LYS A 25 -29.83 1.97 -6.54
CA LYS A 25 -28.46 2.32 -7.00
C LYS A 25 -27.62 2.97 -5.88
N LYS A 26 -28.22 3.86 -5.09
CA LYS A 26 -27.54 4.45 -3.91
C LYS A 26 -27.27 3.41 -2.82
N ALA A 27 -28.20 2.48 -2.60
CA ALA A 27 -28.03 1.40 -1.64
C ALA A 27 -26.95 0.40 -2.07
N THR A 28 -26.86 0.07 -3.36
CA THR A 28 -25.77 -0.79 -3.90
C THR A 28 -24.42 -0.11 -3.80
N LEU A 29 -24.33 1.18 -4.11
CA LEU A 29 -23.09 1.94 -3.96
C LEU A 29 -22.67 2.06 -2.49
N GLY A 30 -23.62 2.28 -1.57
CA GLY A 30 -23.37 2.33 -0.13
C GLY A 30 -22.89 0.99 0.44
N LEU A 31 -23.47 -0.13 0.01
CA LEU A 31 -23.05 -1.47 0.45
C LEU A 31 -21.65 -1.84 -0.07
N ALA A 32 -21.31 -1.46 -1.29
CA ALA A 32 -19.97 -1.67 -1.86
C ALA A 32 -18.88 -0.93 -1.07
N LEU A 33 -19.16 0.29 -0.57
CA LEU A 33 -18.23 1.08 0.22
C LEU A 33 -17.92 0.44 1.59
N THR A 34 -18.88 -0.25 2.21
CA THR A 34 -18.67 -0.90 3.52
C THR A 34 -17.79 -2.16 3.45
N LEU A 35 -17.66 -2.77 2.27
CA LEU A 35 -16.88 -4.00 2.07
C LEU A 35 -15.37 -3.75 1.94
N LEU A 36 -14.93 -2.50 1.91
CA LEU A 36 -13.51 -2.12 1.75
C LEU A 36 -12.76 -1.93 3.09
N ALA A 37 -13.42 -2.15 4.23
CA ALA A 37 -12.78 -2.04 5.54
C ALA A 37 -12.01 -3.34 5.87
N GLY A 38 -10.71 -3.36 5.60
CA GLY A 38 -9.77 -4.37 6.12
C GLY A 38 -9.00 -3.82 7.32
N CYS A 39 -8.81 -4.63 8.36
CA CYS A 39 -7.94 -4.31 9.49
C CYS A 39 -6.61 -5.04 9.30
N VAL A 40 -5.49 -4.32 9.41
CA VAL A 40 -4.14 -4.91 9.45
C VAL A 40 -3.67 -4.86 10.90
N ALA A 41 -3.19 -5.99 11.42
CA ALA A 41 -2.63 -6.06 12.77
C ALA A 41 -1.37 -5.20 12.86
N THR A 42 -1.21 -4.46 13.96
CA THR A 42 0.01 -3.67 14.20
C THR A 42 1.14 -4.58 14.69
N THR A 43 2.37 -4.09 14.62
CA THR A 43 3.54 -4.82 15.14
C THR A 43 3.39 -5.13 16.63
N GLU A 44 2.81 -4.21 17.42
CA GLU A 44 2.54 -4.41 18.84
C GLU A 44 1.49 -5.48 19.08
N GLU A 45 0.44 -5.53 18.25
CA GLU A 45 -0.59 -6.57 18.33
C GLU A 45 0.00 -7.95 18.02
N LEU A 46 0.83 -8.05 16.97
CA LEU A 46 1.55 -9.27 16.62
C LEU A 46 2.52 -9.71 17.72
N ALA A 47 3.23 -8.76 18.35
CA ALA A 47 4.14 -9.07 19.45
C ALA A 47 3.38 -9.57 20.69
N HIS A 48 2.20 -9.00 20.95
CA HIS A 48 1.32 -9.42 22.04
C HIS A 48 0.71 -10.82 21.80
N THR A 49 0.38 -11.16 20.55
CA THR A 49 -0.09 -12.51 20.19
C THR A 49 1.05 -13.52 20.03
N GLY A 50 2.31 -13.06 20.03
CA GLY A 50 3.50 -13.89 19.91
C GLY A 50 3.86 -14.29 18.48
N ASP A 51 3.31 -13.59 17.48
CA ASP A 51 3.55 -13.86 16.06
C ASP A 51 4.81 -13.13 15.55
N TRP A 52 5.96 -13.62 16.01
CA TRP A 52 7.27 -13.06 15.67
C TRP A 52 7.66 -13.27 14.22
N TYR A 53 7.21 -14.38 13.62
CA TYR A 53 7.40 -14.66 12.19
C TYR A 53 6.75 -13.57 11.34
N GLN A 54 5.50 -13.20 11.62
CA GLN A 54 4.81 -12.19 10.83
C GLN A 54 5.47 -10.81 10.95
N ILE A 55 6.00 -10.47 12.13
CA ILE A 55 6.77 -9.22 12.32
C ILE A 55 8.03 -9.24 11.45
N GLY A 56 8.80 -10.34 11.48
CA GLY A 56 9.99 -10.49 10.65
C GLY A 56 9.67 -10.42 9.17
N TYR A 57 8.63 -11.13 8.73
CA TYR A 57 8.16 -11.12 7.35
C TYR A 57 7.78 -9.71 6.89
N GLN A 58 7.04 -8.95 7.71
CA GLN A 58 6.68 -7.56 7.41
C GLN A 58 7.89 -6.66 7.25
N ASP A 59 8.89 -6.75 8.15
CA ASP A 59 10.12 -5.97 8.04
C ASP A 59 10.88 -6.36 6.74
N GLY A 60 10.96 -7.65 6.43
CA GLY A 60 11.64 -8.16 5.23
C GLY A 60 10.99 -7.72 3.92
N VAL A 61 9.67 -7.90 3.76
CA VAL A 61 8.96 -7.54 2.51
C VAL A 61 8.88 -6.04 2.25
N THR A 62 9.04 -5.23 3.30
CA THR A 62 9.09 -3.77 3.18
C THR A 62 10.51 -3.26 2.92
N GLY A 63 11.52 -4.13 2.99
CA GLY A 63 12.92 -3.78 2.77
C GLY A 63 13.56 -3.04 3.92
N HIS A 64 13.00 -3.15 5.14
CA HIS A 64 13.64 -2.65 6.34
C HIS A 64 14.81 -3.54 6.73
N THR A 65 15.83 -2.94 7.34
CA THR A 65 16.90 -3.70 7.99
C THR A 65 16.37 -4.52 9.17
N SER A 66 16.92 -5.71 9.35
CA SER A 66 16.58 -6.60 10.46
C SER A 66 16.71 -5.88 11.80
N ARG A 67 15.67 -6.00 12.64
CA ARG A 67 15.70 -5.50 14.02
C ARG A 67 16.76 -6.23 14.83
N SER A 68 17.39 -5.49 15.73
CA SER A 68 18.26 -6.04 16.74
C SER A 68 17.45 -6.78 17.81
N VAL A 69 18.09 -7.73 18.49
CA VAL A 69 17.55 -8.40 19.69
C VAL A 69 17.05 -7.38 20.73
N LYS A 70 17.71 -6.24 20.84
CA LYS A 70 17.30 -5.16 21.76
C LYS A 70 15.96 -4.56 21.37
N GLU A 71 15.75 -4.27 20.09
CA GLU A 71 14.49 -3.70 19.59
C GLU A 71 13.35 -4.70 19.67
N LEU A 72 13.61 -5.98 19.38
CA LEU A 72 12.63 -7.04 19.54
C LEU A 72 12.20 -7.21 21.01
N ASN A 73 13.16 -7.14 21.93
CA ASN A 73 12.87 -7.19 23.37
C ASN A 73 12.12 -5.95 23.90
N GLN A 74 12.08 -4.84 23.17
CA GLN A 74 11.24 -3.69 23.52
C GLN A 74 9.77 -3.93 23.18
N LEU A 75 9.47 -4.83 22.24
CA LEU A 75 8.13 -5.21 21.83
C LEU A 75 7.54 -6.33 22.70
N GLY A 76 8.40 -7.21 23.23
CA GLY A 76 7.98 -8.33 24.09
C GLY A 76 9.08 -9.38 24.26
N HIS A 77 8.73 -10.56 24.77
CA HIS A 77 9.64 -11.69 24.85
C HIS A 77 9.78 -12.34 23.48
N ALA A 78 10.76 -11.85 22.71
CA ALA A 78 10.95 -12.24 21.32
C ALA A 78 11.46 -13.67 21.14
N THR A 79 10.85 -14.39 20.22
CA THR A 79 11.40 -15.65 19.68
C THR A 79 12.24 -15.31 18.46
N GLN A 80 13.53 -15.00 18.67
CA GLN A 80 14.42 -14.52 17.61
C GLN A 80 14.43 -15.43 16.37
N GLY A 81 14.41 -16.76 16.56
CA GLY A 81 14.42 -17.71 15.45
C GLY A 81 13.19 -17.60 14.54
N ASP A 82 12.01 -17.36 15.11
CA ASP A 82 10.78 -17.18 14.33
C ASP A 82 10.82 -15.87 13.55
N TYR A 83 11.28 -14.79 14.20
CA TYR A 83 11.50 -13.50 13.56
C TYR A 83 12.50 -13.59 12.40
N ASP A 84 13.67 -14.18 12.63
CA ASP A 84 14.73 -14.32 11.63
C ASP A 84 14.24 -15.12 10.42
N GLN A 85 13.48 -16.19 10.65
CA GLN A 85 12.90 -16.99 9.59
C GLN A 85 11.93 -16.15 8.74
N GLY A 86 10.98 -15.47 9.38
CA GLY A 86 10.03 -14.60 8.65
C GLY A 86 10.75 -13.49 7.89
N TYR A 87 11.77 -12.88 8.50
CA TYR A 87 12.58 -11.83 7.87
C TYR A 87 13.28 -12.32 6.61
N LEU A 88 13.92 -13.49 6.66
CA LEU A 88 14.59 -14.06 5.47
C LEU A 88 13.61 -14.39 4.34
N ASP A 89 12.43 -14.91 4.69
CA ASP A 89 11.37 -15.19 3.72
C ASP A 89 10.88 -13.89 3.06
N GLY A 90 10.64 -12.84 3.87
CA GLY A 90 10.25 -11.54 3.36
C GLY A 90 11.31 -10.84 2.51
N VAL A 91 12.59 -10.92 2.93
CA VAL A 91 13.72 -10.39 2.14
C VAL A 91 13.85 -11.11 0.81
N THR A 92 13.58 -12.42 0.76
CA THR A 92 13.62 -13.18 -0.50
C THR A 92 12.60 -12.63 -1.51
N GLU A 93 11.42 -12.21 -1.05
CA GLU A 93 10.41 -11.57 -1.89
C GLU A 93 10.78 -10.14 -2.28
N TYR A 94 11.23 -9.33 -1.31
CA TYR A 94 11.67 -7.95 -1.55
C TYR A 94 12.80 -7.90 -2.58
N CYS A 95 13.76 -8.82 -2.50
CA CYS A 95 14.95 -8.87 -3.34
C CYS A 95 14.71 -9.41 -4.76
N ASN A 96 13.47 -9.32 -5.24
CA ASN A 96 13.13 -9.62 -6.62
C ASN A 96 13.58 -8.46 -7.55
N PRO A 97 14.54 -8.69 -8.45
CA PRO A 97 15.07 -7.66 -9.33
C PRO A 97 14.04 -7.12 -10.34
N ASP A 98 12.96 -7.86 -10.62
CA ASP A 98 11.95 -7.46 -11.59
C ASP A 98 11.10 -6.27 -11.08
N PHE A 99 11.06 -6.07 -9.75
CA PHE A 99 10.36 -4.94 -9.12
C PHE A 99 11.29 -3.82 -8.64
N ALA A 100 12.60 -4.08 -8.57
CA ALA A 100 13.59 -3.15 -8.04
C ALA A 100 13.56 -1.76 -8.71
N TYR A 101 13.37 -1.71 -10.04
CA TYR A 101 13.25 -0.44 -10.76
C TYR A 101 12.08 0.41 -10.29
N GLN A 102 10.92 -0.20 -10.05
CA GLN A 102 9.74 0.52 -9.56
C GLN A 102 9.93 1.00 -8.12
N ILE A 103 10.60 0.21 -7.29
CA ILE A 103 11.01 0.62 -5.93
C ILE A 103 11.92 1.86 -6.02
N GLY A 104 12.91 1.87 -6.92
CA GLY A 104 13.76 3.04 -7.14
C GLY A 104 12.99 4.28 -7.61
N LEU A 105 12.03 4.12 -8.53
CA LEU A 105 11.17 5.21 -9.01
C LEU A 105 10.28 5.81 -7.92
N SER A 106 9.88 5.01 -6.93
CA SER A 106 9.07 5.48 -5.81
C SER A 106 9.84 6.40 -4.84
N GLY A 107 11.16 6.52 -5.01
CA GLY A 107 12.00 7.31 -4.10
C GLY A 107 12.28 6.63 -2.76
N GLN A 108 12.02 5.33 -2.65
CA GLN A 108 12.38 4.53 -1.48
C GLN A 108 13.88 4.28 -1.48
N TYR A 109 14.56 4.69 -0.41
CA TYR A 109 16.00 4.49 -0.25
C TYR A 109 16.30 3.02 0.03
N TYR A 110 17.29 2.45 -0.66
CA TYR A 110 17.69 1.06 -0.47
C TYR A 110 18.84 0.94 0.54
N GLU A 111 18.58 0.26 1.65
CA GLU A 111 19.52 0.11 2.77
C GLU A 111 20.49 -1.07 2.64
N GLY A 112 20.49 -1.80 1.52
CA GLY A 112 21.41 -2.92 1.32
C GLY A 112 20.87 -4.28 1.79
N VAL A 113 19.57 -4.40 2.09
CA VAL A 113 18.97 -5.65 2.64
C VAL A 113 19.16 -6.90 1.77
N CYS A 114 19.37 -6.75 0.46
CA CYS A 114 19.59 -7.87 -0.44
C CYS A 114 21.05 -8.34 -0.52
N GLU A 115 21.98 -7.70 0.20
CA GLU A 115 23.38 -8.09 0.20
C GLU A 115 23.56 -9.55 0.66
N GLY A 116 24.41 -10.30 -0.06
CA GLY A 116 24.61 -11.73 0.18
C GLY A 116 23.62 -12.66 -0.54
N THR A 117 22.53 -12.14 -1.13
CA THR A 117 21.65 -12.92 -2.01
C THR A 117 22.24 -13.08 -3.41
N SER A 118 21.84 -14.12 -4.15
CA SER A 118 22.26 -14.32 -5.55
C SER A 118 21.81 -13.18 -6.47
N GLN A 119 20.68 -12.54 -6.14
CA GLN A 119 20.07 -11.48 -6.94
C GLN A 119 20.56 -10.08 -6.56
N ALA A 120 21.35 -9.94 -5.49
CA ALA A 120 21.78 -8.67 -4.90
C ALA A 120 22.30 -7.66 -5.94
N GLN A 121 23.19 -8.11 -6.83
CA GLN A 121 23.79 -7.25 -7.84
C GLN A 121 22.75 -6.77 -8.85
N LYS A 122 21.90 -7.68 -9.36
CA LYS A 122 20.86 -7.33 -10.33
C LYS A 122 19.83 -6.39 -9.70
N PHE A 123 19.39 -6.69 -8.49
CA PHE A 123 18.47 -5.85 -7.72
C PHE A 123 19.01 -4.42 -7.56
N ARG A 124 20.26 -4.28 -7.09
CA ARG A 124 20.91 -2.97 -6.90
C ARG A 124 20.99 -2.16 -8.19
N MET A 125 21.33 -2.80 -9.31
CA MET A 125 21.41 -2.13 -10.62
C MET A 125 20.05 -1.61 -11.07
N GLU A 126 19.01 -2.43 -10.97
CA GLU A 126 17.64 -2.06 -11.37
C GLU A 126 17.06 -0.96 -10.46
N TRP A 127 17.26 -1.08 -9.14
CA TRP A 127 16.89 -0.03 -8.19
C TRP A 127 17.60 1.29 -8.49
N GLN A 128 18.91 1.26 -8.75
CA GLN A 128 19.69 2.47 -9.07
C GLN A 128 19.18 3.15 -10.34
N ARG A 129 18.75 2.38 -11.35
CA ARG A 129 18.16 2.95 -12.57
C ARG A 129 16.90 3.76 -12.25
N GLY A 130 15.99 3.21 -11.45
CA GLY A 130 14.77 3.91 -11.04
C GLY A 130 15.06 5.13 -10.16
N TRP A 131 15.97 4.98 -9.19
CA TRP A 131 16.36 6.07 -8.28
C TRP A 131 16.96 7.28 -9.03
N ASN A 132 17.79 7.02 -10.05
CA ASN A 132 18.37 8.08 -10.87
C ASN A 132 17.30 8.89 -11.61
N GLU A 133 16.26 8.22 -12.13
CA GLU A 133 15.14 8.89 -12.79
C GLU A 133 14.32 9.72 -11.81
N TYR A 134 13.95 9.15 -10.65
CA TYR A 134 13.27 9.86 -9.56
C TYR A 134 14.05 11.12 -9.13
N SER A 135 15.35 10.97 -8.89
CA SER A 135 16.23 12.06 -8.47
C SER A 135 16.33 13.16 -9.53
N ASN A 136 16.41 12.79 -10.81
CA ASN A 136 16.44 13.75 -11.91
C ASN A 136 15.14 14.56 -12.02
N GLN A 137 13.98 13.92 -11.80
CA GLN A 137 12.69 14.62 -11.79
C GLN A 137 12.62 15.65 -10.65
N ILE A 138 13.10 15.31 -9.46
CA ILE A 138 13.18 16.25 -8.32
C ILE A 138 14.09 17.43 -8.64
N VAL A 139 15.29 17.17 -9.19
CA VAL A 139 16.24 18.23 -9.54
C VAL A 139 15.65 19.16 -10.60
N LEU A 140 14.91 18.62 -11.58
CA LEU A 140 14.22 19.42 -12.58
C LEU A 140 13.18 20.34 -11.94
N LEU A 141 12.34 19.81 -11.03
CA LEU A 141 11.36 20.59 -10.28
C LEU A 141 12.00 21.71 -9.46
N LEU A 142 13.11 21.42 -8.77
CA LEU A 142 13.84 22.44 -7.98
C LEU A 142 14.45 23.53 -8.86
N ARG A 143 14.87 23.22 -10.09
CA ARG A 143 15.43 24.22 -11.02
C ARG A 143 14.36 25.16 -11.60
N ILE A 144 13.14 24.69 -11.79
CA ILE A 144 12.04 25.51 -12.32
C ILE A 144 11.27 26.27 -11.23
N LEU A 145 11.37 25.83 -9.97
CA LEU A 145 10.69 26.47 -8.82
C LEU A 145 10.91 27.99 -8.73
N PRO A 146 12.13 28.55 -8.95
CA PRO A 146 12.35 30.00 -8.90
C PRO A 146 11.58 30.76 -9.99
N PHE A 147 11.40 30.15 -11.16
CA PHE A 147 10.65 30.75 -12.28
C PHE A 147 9.13 30.72 -12.05
N LEU A 148 8.63 29.79 -11.21
CA LEU A 148 7.22 29.73 -10.83
C LEU A 148 6.85 30.66 -9.67
N LEU A 149 7.82 30.99 -8.81
CA LEU A 149 7.62 31.83 -7.61
C LEU A 149 7.92 33.32 -7.84
N ASN A 150 8.62 33.68 -8.92
CA ASN A 150 8.83 35.06 -9.37
C ASN A 150 8.41 35.19 -10.85
N PRO A 151 7.11 35.37 -11.14
CA PRO A 151 6.61 35.60 -12.49
C PRO A 151 7.05 36.95 -13.07
#